data_AF-A0AAE4JKI2-F1
#
_entry.id   AF-A0AAE4JKI2-F1
#
_cell.length_a   1.000
_cell.length_b   1.000
_cell.length_c   1.000
_cell.angle_alpha   90.00
_cell.angle_beta   90.00
_cell.angle_gamma   90.00
#
_symmetry.space_group_name_H-M   'P 1'
#
loop_
_entity.id
_entity.type
_entity.pdbx_description
1 polymer ?
#
loop_
_entity_poly.entity_id
_entity_poly.type
_entity_poly.pdbx_seq_one_letter_code
_entity_poly.pdbx_strand_id
1 'polypeptide(L)'
;MSRPVQTISPETAMADAASLCDQEAIGSVVVIEDTRPIGIVTSADFVKVLGNISNPGSHAVAEFMSSPVTTIQSEATLGEAVDTMYDNDISRLVVIEDESLVGLISTDDIAETVPQILHRSELTSTSGKHRYRVRPGTAYEHDEWTYESMASSDRNISVGDRVEFGKAITEQDVRSFAALSGDTNRLHLDEEYASGTRFGQRIVHGTLVSSLISAALARLPGVTIYVSQDLSFLAPVDIGESVTAVCEIVKEVGRNKYLVTTDVVDSSGTRVIEGQAVVLIDAPPEEASIEIEAIS
;
A
#
# COMPACT_ATOMS: atom_id res chain seq x y z
N MET A 1 6.89 -0.75 -15.18
CA MET A 1 7.10 -0.37 -16.60
C MET A 1 7.31 -1.64 -17.39
N SER A 2 6.65 -1.77 -18.54
CA SER A 2 6.80 -2.96 -19.40
C SER A 2 7.95 -2.78 -20.39
N ARG A 3 8.79 -3.81 -20.53
CA ARG A 3 9.85 -3.95 -21.54
C ARG A 3 9.94 -5.41 -22.00
N PRO A 4 10.03 -5.72 -23.31
CA PRO A 4 9.95 -4.79 -24.45
C PRO A 4 8.52 -4.26 -24.68
N VAL A 5 8.42 -3.05 -25.22
CA VAL A 5 7.12 -2.46 -25.63
C VAL A 5 6.74 -3.03 -26.98
N GLN A 6 5.52 -3.55 -27.12
CA GLN A 6 5.01 -4.01 -28.40
C GLN A 6 4.65 -2.82 -29.29
N THR A 7 5.11 -2.88 -30.54
CA THR A 7 5.05 -1.77 -31.49
C THR A 7 4.51 -2.21 -32.84
N ILE A 8 3.85 -1.30 -33.55
CA ILE A 8 3.26 -1.52 -34.87
C ILE A 8 3.48 -0.30 -35.77
N SER A 9 3.36 -0.49 -37.09
CA SER A 9 3.37 0.62 -38.05
C SER A 9 1.99 1.29 -38.15
N PRO A 10 1.90 2.57 -38.56
CA PRO A 10 0.63 3.28 -38.72
C PRO A 10 -0.36 2.57 -39.67
N GLU A 11 0.16 1.77 -40.60
CA GLU A 11 -0.62 1.12 -41.67
C GLU A 11 -1.13 -0.26 -41.25
N THR A 12 -0.77 -0.70 -40.04
CA THR A 12 -1.23 -1.97 -39.48
C THR A 12 -2.75 -1.96 -39.37
N ALA A 13 -3.40 -3.06 -39.76
CA ALA A 13 -4.85 -3.15 -39.67
C ALA A 13 -5.30 -3.27 -38.20
N MET A 14 -6.45 -2.68 -37.87
CA MET A 14 -7.01 -2.73 -36.51
C MET A 14 -7.21 -4.17 -36.01
N ALA A 15 -7.54 -5.11 -36.89
CA ALA A 15 -7.66 -6.53 -36.54
C ALA A 15 -6.33 -7.17 -36.13
N ASP A 16 -5.23 -6.80 -36.79
CA ASP A 16 -3.90 -7.29 -36.48
C ASP A 16 -3.39 -6.70 -35.16
N ALA A 17 -3.63 -5.40 -34.93
CA ALA A 17 -3.32 -4.75 -33.66
C ALA A 17 -4.10 -5.35 -32.48
N ALA A 18 -5.40 -5.64 -32.67
CA ALA A 18 -6.22 -6.30 -31.66
C ALA A 18 -5.76 -7.74 -31.40
N SER A 19 -5.40 -8.48 -32.44
CA SER A 19 -4.87 -9.84 -32.32
C SER A 19 -3.54 -9.87 -31.57
N LEU A 20 -2.66 -8.90 -31.82
CA LEU A 20 -1.41 -8.75 -31.09
C LEU A 20 -1.66 -8.46 -29.61
N CYS A 21 -2.62 -7.58 -29.29
CA CYS A 21 -3.00 -7.29 -27.90
C CYS A 21 -3.51 -8.53 -27.17
N ASP A 22 -4.35 -9.34 -27.81
CA ASP A 22 -4.88 -10.59 -27.25
C ASP A 22 -3.79 -11.65 -27.06
N GLN A 23 -2.95 -11.89 -28.07
CA GLN A 23 -1.89 -12.90 -28.04
C GLN A 23 -0.82 -12.61 -26.99
N GLU A 24 -0.45 -11.34 -26.84
CA GLU A 24 0.57 -10.90 -25.88
C GLU A 24 -0.02 -10.53 -24.51
N ALA A 25 -1.35 -10.65 -24.35
CA ALA A 25 -2.08 -10.26 -23.15
C ALA A 25 -1.79 -8.81 -22.68
N ILE A 26 -1.75 -7.87 -23.63
CA ILE A 26 -1.46 -6.45 -23.38
C ILE A 26 -2.66 -5.56 -23.72
N GLY A 27 -2.80 -4.44 -23.00
CA GLY A 27 -3.93 -3.51 -23.18
C GLY A 27 -3.68 -2.38 -24.19
N SER A 28 -2.50 -2.32 -24.80
CA SER A 28 -2.12 -1.26 -25.73
C SER A 28 -0.89 -1.60 -26.56
N VAL A 29 -0.77 -0.96 -27.72
CA VAL A 29 0.40 -1.02 -28.61
C VAL A 29 0.81 0.38 -29.04
N VAL A 30 2.12 0.63 -29.10
CA VAL A 30 2.67 1.93 -29.52
C VAL A 30 2.85 1.93 -31.03
N VAL A 31 2.34 2.97 -31.69
CA VAL A 31 2.51 3.16 -33.13
C VAL A 31 3.81 3.92 -33.36
N ILE A 32 4.70 3.30 -34.15
CA ILE A 32 6.02 3.86 -34.48
C ILE A 32 6.09 4.17 -35.97
N GLU A 33 6.69 5.31 -36.29
CA GLU A 33 7.21 5.62 -37.62
C GLU A 33 8.74 5.77 -37.50
N ASP A 34 9.48 5.00 -38.29
CA ASP A 34 10.92 4.77 -38.17
C ASP A 34 11.33 4.28 -36.76
N THR A 35 11.69 5.21 -35.87
CA THR A 35 12.09 4.94 -34.47
C THR A 35 11.33 5.80 -33.47
N ARG A 36 10.42 6.66 -33.94
CA ARG A 36 9.72 7.64 -33.12
C ARG A 36 8.30 7.17 -32.82
N PRO A 37 7.87 7.21 -31.55
CA PRO A 37 6.48 6.94 -31.22
C PRO A 37 5.60 8.10 -31.70
N ILE A 38 4.67 7.81 -32.61
CA ILE A 38 3.76 8.81 -33.23
C ILE A 38 2.32 8.70 -32.72
N GLY A 39 1.98 7.55 -32.12
CA GLY A 39 0.65 7.29 -31.60
C GLY A 39 0.58 6.11 -30.64
N ILE A 40 -0.58 5.91 -30.04
CA ILE A 40 -0.89 4.73 -29.23
C ILE A 40 -2.33 4.28 -29.52
N VAL A 41 -2.52 2.97 -29.59
CA VAL A 41 -3.85 2.34 -29.65
C VAL A 41 -4.06 1.51 -28.38
N THR A 42 -5.25 1.60 -27.81
CA THR A 42 -5.62 0.87 -26.58
C THR A 42 -6.88 0.03 -26.78
N SER A 43 -7.16 -0.87 -25.83
CA SER A 43 -8.40 -1.65 -25.83
C SER A 43 -9.67 -0.79 -25.89
N ALA A 44 -9.65 0.43 -25.34
CA ALA A 44 -10.77 1.37 -25.41
C ALA A 44 -11.05 1.82 -26.85
N ASP A 45 -10.02 1.93 -27.70
CA ASP A 45 -10.15 2.38 -29.08
C ASP A 45 -10.74 1.28 -29.97
N PHE A 46 -10.37 0.01 -29.74
CA PHE A 46 -11.02 -1.12 -30.41
C PHE A 46 -12.53 -1.14 -30.15
N VAL A 47 -12.96 -0.92 -28.89
CA VAL A 47 -14.38 -0.86 -28.52
C VAL A 47 -15.11 0.29 -29.22
N LYS A 48 -14.50 1.49 -29.28
CA LYS A 48 -15.06 2.64 -30.00
C LYS A 48 -15.26 2.35 -31.49
N VAL A 49 -14.29 1.68 -32.12
CA VAL A 49 -14.33 1.38 -33.56
C VAL A 49 -15.39 0.33 -33.90
N LEU A 50 -15.51 -0.74 -33.09
CA LEU A 50 -16.55 -1.76 -33.24
C LEU A 50 -17.98 -1.18 -33.20
N GLY A 51 -18.22 -0.17 -32.37
CA GLY A 51 -19.55 0.41 -32.19
C GLY A 51 -20.00 1.37 -33.29
N ASN A 52 -19.07 1.88 -34.13
CA ASN A 52 -19.34 3.03 -34.98
C ASN A 52 -19.06 2.80 -36.48
N ILE A 53 -18.37 1.71 -36.85
CA ILE A 53 -17.81 1.56 -38.20
C ILE A 53 -18.13 0.18 -38.79
N SER A 54 -18.40 0.16 -40.10
CA SER A 54 -18.55 -1.08 -40.88
C SER A 54 -17.19 -1.63 -41.29
N ASN A 55 -16.96 -2.94 -41.13
CA ASN A 55 -15.66 -3.59 -41.34
C ASN A 55 -14.50 -3.02 -40.49
N PRO A 56 -14.68 -2.93 -39.16
CA PRO A 56 -13.74 -2.27 -38.25
C PRO A 56 -12.31 -2.81 -38.32
N GLY A 57 -12.16 -4.10 -38.65
CA GLY A 57 -10.86 -4.76 -38.70
C GLY A 57 -9.94 -4.35 -39.84
N SER A 58 -10.46 -3.80 -40.95
CA SER A 58 -9.66 -3.48 -42.15
C SER A 58 -9.09 -2.06 -42.17
N HIS A 59 -9.50 -1.22 -41.24
CA HIS A 59 -8.98 0.15 -41.16
C HIS A 59 -7.57 0.18 -40.57
N ALA A 60 -6.79 1.19 -40.94
CA ALA A 60 -5.45 1.39 -40.40
C ALA A 60 -5.52 1.92 -38.97
N VAL A 61 -4.57 1.52 -38.11
CA VAL A 61 -4.47 2.04 -36.73
C VAL A 61 -4.26 3.54 -36.70
N ALA A 62 -3.60 4.12 -37.70
CA ALA A 62 -3.39 5.57 -37.82
C ALA A 62 -4.68 6.39 -37.86
N GLU A 63 -5.80 5.80 -38.30
CA GLU A 63 -7.11 6.48 -38.35
C GLU A 63 -7.73 6.68 -36.97
N PHE A 64 -7.32 5.89 -35.96
CA PHE A 64 -7.98 5.85 -34.64
C PHE A 64 -7.02 6.00 -33.46
N MET A 65 -5.71 5.92 -33.69
CA MET A 65 -4.72 6.09 -32.64
C MET A 65 -4.84 7.46 -31.98
N SER A 66 -4.52 7.53 -30.69
CA SER A 66 -4.28 8.81 -30.03
C SER A 66 -2.97 9.38 -30.57
N SER A 67 -3.03 10.56 -31.18
CA SER A 67 -1.89 11.26 -31.78
C SER A 67 -2.03 12.77 -31.63
N PRO A 68 -0.94 13.52 -31.32
CA PRO A 68 0.38 13.02 -30.96
C PRO A 68 0.35 12.22 -29.66
N VAL A 69 1.20 11.19 -29.55
CA VAL A 69 1.27 10.40 -28.32
C VAL A 69 1.90 11.21 -27.19
N THR A 70 1.29 11.18 -26.00
CA THR A 70 1.85 11.80 -24.81
C THR A 70 3.04 10.98 -24.33
N THR A 71 4.19 11.65 -24.19
CA THR A 71 5.46 11.03 -23.80
C THR A 71 6.02 11.62 -22.51
N ILE A 72 6.85 10.85 -21.82
CA ILE A 72 7.63 11.29 -20.66
C ILE A 72 9.09 10.85 -20.78
N GLN A 73 10.04 11.64 -20.27
CA GLN A 73 11.46 11.29 -20.27
C GLN A 73 11.76 10.14 -19.29
N SER A 74 12.75 9.32 -19.62
CA SER A 74 13.14 8.13 -18.85
C SER A 74 13.62 8.43 -17.42
N GLU A 75 14.14 9.64 -17.20
CA GLU A 75 14.65 10.16 -15.93
C GLU A 75 13.57 10.84 -15.08
N ALA A 76 12.35 10.99 -15.61
CA ALA A 76 11.26 11.60 -14.86
C ALA A 76 10.86 10.76 -13.65
N THR A 77 10.38 11.45 -12.62
CA THR A 77 9.89 10.85 -11.39
C THR A 77 8.52 10.20 -11.58
N LEU A 78 8.17 9.28 -10.68
CA LEU A 78 6.84 8.66 -10.66
C LEU A 78 5.72 9.69 -10.46
N GLY A 79 5.96 10.73 -9.65
CA GLY A 79 5.01 11.81 -9.44
C GLY A 79 4.70 12.59 -10.71
N GLU A 80 5.74 12.96 -11.47
CA GLU A 80 5.58 13.62 -12.77
C GLU A 80 4.81 12.74 -13.77
N ALA A 81 5.02 11.42 -13.74
CA ALA A 81 4.25 10.49 -14.56
C ALA A 81 2.76 10.46 -14.17
N VAL A 82 2.45 10.44 -12.88
CA VAL A 82 1.06 10.48 -12.38
C VAL A 82 0.39 11.80 -12.76
N ASP A 83 1.06 12.93 -12.54
CA ASP A 83 0.53 14.25 -12.89
C ASP A 83 0.28 14.36 -14.40
N THR A 84 1.22 13.89 -15.22
CA THR A 84 1.07 13.88 -16.68
C THR A 84 -0.10 13.00 -17.12
N MET A 85 -0.31 11.84 -16.50
CA MET A 85 -1.47 10.97 -16.79
C MET A 85 -2.78 11.66 -16.41
N TYR A 86 -2.84 12.28 -15.24
CA TYR A 86 -4.02 12.96 -14.73
C TYR A 86 -4.41 14.18 -15.59
N ASP A 87 -3.44 15.04 -15.89
CA ASP A 87 -3.67 16.27 -16.65
C ASP A 87 -4.10 16.02 -18.10
N ASN A 88 -3.73 14.87 -18.66
CA ASN A 88 -4.08 14.48 -20.02
C ASN A 88 -5.25 13.48 -20.10
N ASP A 89 -5.84 13.07 -18.97
CA ASP A 89 -6.89 12.03 -18.89
C ASP A 89 -6.52 10.72 -19.61
N ILE A 90 -5.28 10.25 -19.38
CA ILE A 90 -4.72 9.04 -19.99
C ILE A 90 -4.25 8.03 -18.94
N SER A 91 -4.38 6.75 -19.26
CA SER A 91 -3.96 5.64 -18.40
C SER A 91 -2.58 5.07 -18.74
N ARG A 92 -1.93 5.58 -19.79
CA ARG A 92 -0.67 5.05 -20.33
C ARG A 92 0.20 6.18 -20.84
N LEU A 93 1.48 6.11 -20.49
CA LEU A 93 2.52 7.03 -20.93
C LEU A 93 3.63 6.28 -21.63
N VAL A 94 4.00 6.81 -22.80
CA VAL A 94 5.16 6.34 -23.54
C VAL A 94 6.42 6.97 -22.95
N VAL A 95 7.38 6.13 -22.56
CA VAL A 95 8.65 6.57 -21.98
C VAL A 95 9.69 6.65 -23.09
N ILE A 96 10.34 7.80 -23.21
CA ILE A 96 11.34 8.09 -24.25
C ILE A 96 12.70 8.48 -23.65
N GLU A 97 13.76 8.27 -24.42
CA GLU A 97 15.12 8.77 -24.20
C GLU A 97 15.63 9.29 -25.55
N ASP A 98 16.03 10.56 -25.63
CA ASP A 98 16.50 11.20 -26.88
C ASP A 98 15.59 10.89 -28.11
N GLU A 99 14.27 11.08 -27.94
CA GLU A 99 13.20 10.81 -28.93
C GLU A 99 12.93 9.34 -29.27
N SER A 100 13.68 8.40 -28.70
CA SER A 100 13.52 6.96 -28.94
C SER A 100 12.63 6.33 -27.89
N LEU A 101 11.76 5.41 -28.31
CA LEU A 101 10.94 4.61 -27.39
C LEU A 101 11.82 3.72 -26.52
N VAL A 102 11.72 3.87 -25.19
CA VAL A 102 12.45 3.03 -24.24
C VAL A 102 11.53 2.30 -23.26
N GLY A 103 10.25 2.64 -23.16
CA GLY A 103 9.34 1.96 -22.25
C GLY A 103 7.89 2.45 -22.35
N LEU A 104 7.03 1.77 -21.60
CA LEU A 104 5.65 2.19 -21.38
C LEU A 104 5.34 2.01 -19.89
N ILE A 105 4.69 3.01 -19.31
CA ILE A 105 4.16 2.97 -17.94
C ILE A 105 2.66 3.20 -17.99
N SER A 106 1.92 2.37 -17.27
CA SER A 106 0.46 2.43 -17.17
C SER A 106 0.02 2.73 -15.74
N THR A 107 -1.25 3.08 -15.58
CA THR A 107 -1.89 3.15 -14.26
C THR A 107 -1.81 1.81 -13.52
N ASP A 108 -1.77 0.68 -14.23
CA ASP A 108 -1.63 -0.65 -13.65
C ASP A 108 -0.20 -0.84 -13.09
N ASP A 109 0.84 -0.44 -13.82
CA ASP A 109 2.22 -0.42 -13.31
C ASP A 109 2.35 0.46 -12.07
N ILE A 110 1.65 1.60 -12.05
CA ILE A 110 1.63 2.52 -10.91
C ILE A 110 0.89 1.86 -9.74
N ALA A 111 -0.27 1.24 -9.98
CA ALA A 111 -1.05 0.53 -8.98
C ALA A 111 -0.29 -0.67 -8.38
N GLU A 112 0.53 -1.36 -9.16
CA GLU A 112 1.42 -2.43 -8.66
C GLU A 112 2.54 -1.86 -7.77
N THR A 113 2.94 -0.62 -8.02
CA THR A 113 3.94 0.09 -7.23
C THR A 113 3.32 0.73 -5.98
N VAL A 114 1.99 0.94 -5.95
CA VAL A 114 1.20 1.39 -4.80
C VAL A 114 0.73 0.15 -4.02
N PRO A 115 1.40 -0.21 -2.91
CA PRO A 115 1.21 -1.51 -2.23
C PRO A 115 -0.22 -1.74 -1.69
N GLN A 116 -1.01 -0.68 -1.62
CA GLN A 116 -2.40 -0.64 -1.15
C GLN A 116 -3.40 -1.24 -2.15
N ILE A 117 -3.15 -1.20 -3.47
CA ILE A 117 -4.19 -1.51 -4.48
C ILE A 117 -4.15 -2.98 -4.94
N LEU A 118 -2.99 -3.65 -4.90
CA LEU A 118 -2.85 -4.98 -5.52
C LEU A 118 -2.24 -6.08 -4.63
N HIS A 119 -1.84 -5.84 -3.38
CA HIS A 119 -1.08 -6.82 -2.59
C HIS A 119 -1.74 -7.23 -1.27
N ARG A 120 -2.79 -8.07 -1.33
CA ARG A 120 -3.03 -9.03 -0.24
C ARG A 120 -3.36 -10.46 -0.69
N SER A 121 -3.90 -10.66 -1.89
CA SER A 121 -4.21 -12.02 -2.39
C SER A 121 -2.99 -12.95 -2.45
N GLU A 122 -1.77 -12.41 -2.51
CA GLU A 122 -0.52 -13.18 -2.58
C GLU A 122 0.19 -13.35 -1.22
N LEU A 123 -0.24 -12.65 -0.16
CA LEU A 123 0.46 -12.62 1.14
C LEU A 123 -0.07 -13.64 2.15
N THR A 124 -1.16 -14.36 1.84
CA THR A 124 -1.82 -15.27 2.80
C THR A 124 -1.23 -16.68 2.87
N SER A 125 -0.01 -16.92 2.39
CA SER A 125 0.62 -18.25 2.48
C SER A 125 1.89 -18.27 3.31
N THR A 126 1.77 -18.31 4.65
CA THR A 126 2.75 -19.05 5.47
C THR A 126 2.16 -19.46 6.81
N SER A 127 1.83 -20.75 6.93
CA SER A 127 1.47 -21.38 8.20
C SER A 127 2.76 -21.85 8.88
N GLY A 128 3.26 -21.08 9.85
CA GLY A 128 4.50 -21.36 10.58
C GLY A 128 4.26 -21.59 12.07
N LYS A 129 4.91 -22.60 12.65
CA LYS A 129 4.74 -23.05 14.05
C LYS A 129 5.17 -21.98 15.06
N HIS A 130 4.26 -21.66 15.98
CA HIS A 130 4.38 -20.71 17.09
C HIS A 130 5.49 -21.05 18.10
N ARG A 131 6.30 -20.05 18.49
CA ARG A 131 7.21 -20.12 19.65
C ARG A 131 7.36 -18.75 20.32
N TYR A 132 7.01 -18.69 21.60
CA TYR A 132 7.01 -17.52 22.47
C TYR A 132 8.41 -17.09 22.92
N ARG A 133 8.71 -15.77 22.94
CA ARG A 133 9.77 -15.19 23.79
C ARG A 133 9.60 -13.68 24.03
N VAL A 134 9.60 -13.27 25.30
CA VAL A 134 9.61 -11.86 25.76
C VAL A 134 11.00 -11.24 25.56
N ARG A 135 11.07 -9.97 25.11
CA ARG A 135 12.33 -9.20 24.92
C ARG A 135 12.50 -8.12 26.00
N PRO A 136 13.73 -7.80 26.45
CA PRO A 136 13.98 -6.82 27.52
C PRO A 136 13.91 -5.33 27.12
N GLY A 137 13.64 -4.99 25.85
CA GLY A 137 13.72 -3.61 25.34
C GLY A 137 12.53 -2.70 25.68
N THR A 138 11.44 -3.26 26.21
CA THR A 138 10.23 -2.57 26.64
C THR A 138 10.23 -2.45 28.16
N ALA A 139 11.01 -1.53 28.71
CA ALA A 139 11.25 -1.45 30.17
C ALA A 139 10.05 -0.98 31.03
N TYR A 140 8.89 -0.73 30.41
CA TYR A 140 7.68 -0.20 31.04
C TYR A 140 6.43 -0.92 30.50
N GLU A 141 6.23 -2.17 30.91
CA GLU A 141 5.06 -2.98 30.53
C GLU A 141 3.96 -2.91 31.60
N HIS A 142 2.70 -3.03 31.18
CA HIS A 142 1.55 -3.18 32.07
C HIS A 142 1.04 -4.63 32.03
N ASP A 143 0.63 -5.18 33.17
CA ASP A 143 0.24 -6.59 33.31
C ASP A 143 -0.93 -7.02 32.40
N GLU A 144 -1.79 -6.07 32.01
CA GLU A 144 -2.96 -6.31 31.16
C GLU A 144 -2.65 -6.28 29.66
N TRP A 145 -1.42 -5.96 29.25
CA TRP A 145 -1.04 -5.91 27.84
C TRP A 145 -0.69 -7.30 27.33
N THR A 146 -1.15 -7.61 26.13
CA THR A 146 -0.75 -8.80 25.40
C THR A 146 0.24 -8.44 24.31
N TYR A 147 1.22 -9.31 24.08
CA TYR A 147 2.13 -9.16 22.96
C TYR A 147 2.68 -10.52 22.56
N GLU A 148 2.96 -10.65 21.27
CA GLU A 148 3.63 -11.82 20.71
C GLU A 148 4.77 -11.35 19.81
N SER A 149 5.90 -12.07 19.81
CA SER A 149 6.96 -11.85 18.83
C SER A 149 7.39 -13.19 18.27
N MET A 150 7.29 -13.30 16.96
CA MET A 150 7.74 -14.40 16.13
C MET A 150 8.86 -13.86 15.24
N ALA A 151 10.08 -13.84 15.76
CA ALA A 151 11.27 -13.48 15.00
C ALA A 151 12.19 -14.69 14.81
N SER A 152 12.80 -14.80 13.63
CA SER A 152 13.77 -15.85 13.34
C SER A 152 15.04 -15.75 14.21
N SER A 153 15.36 -14.55 14.72
CA SER A 153 16.49 -14.31 15.62
C SER A 153 16.32 -13.10 16.54
N ASP A 154 17.09 -13.07 17.64
CA ASP A 154 17.07 -11.94 18.60
C ASP A 154 17.77 -10.68 18.06
N ARG A 155 18.58 -10.79 17.00
CA ARG A 155 19.42 -9.68 16.50
C ARG A 155 19.14 -9.26 15.06
N ASN A 156 18.61 -10.17 14.24
CA ASN A 156 18.40 -9.96 12.82
C ASN A 156 16.92 -10.12 12.48
N ILE A 157 16.44 -9.24 11.60
CA ILE A 157 15.09 -9.32 11.02
C ILE A 157 15.10 -10.20 9.79
N SER A 158 14.01 -10.94 9.61
CA SER A 158 13.74 -11.74 8.42
C SER A 158 12.34 -11.45 7.89
N VAL A 159 12.17 -11.65 6.58
CA VAL A 159 10.83 -11.72 5.98
C VAL A 159 10.04 -12.85 6.64
N GLY A 160 8.79 -12.57 6.99
CA GLY A 160 7.90 -13.43 7.78
C GLY A 160 8.00 -13.22 9.30
N ASP A 161 8.92 -12.38 9.79
CA ASP A 161 8.91 -12.00 11.20
C ASP A 161 7.64 -11.23 11.53
N ARG A 162 6.99 -11.59 12.63
CA ARG A 162 5.69 -11.08 13.04
C ARG A 162 5.70 -10.64 14.50
N VAL A 163 5.13 -9.48 14.78
CA VAL A 163 4.96 -8.95 16.14
C VAL A 163 3.52 -8.51 16.36
N GLU A 164 3.05 -8.70 17.58
CA GLU A 164 1.72 -8.30 18.00
C GLU A 164 1.78 -7.46 19.27
N PHE A 165 0.82 -6.55 19.38
CA PHE A 165 0.52 -5.86 20.63
C PHE A 165 -0.97 -5.64 20.77
N GLY A 166 -1.55 -6.06 21.88
CA GLY A 166 -2.96 -5.90 22.19
C GLY A 166 -3.21 -5.35 23.58
N LYS A 167 -4.31 -4.60 23.70
CA LYS A 167 -4.86 -4.16 24.98
C LYS A 167 -6.35 -3.83 24.82
N ALA A 168 -7.07 -3.81 25.94
CA ALA A 168 -8.38 -3.19 26.02
C ALA A 168 -8.26 -1.67 25.90
N ILE A 169 -9.10 -1.03 25.09
CA ILE A 169 -9.16 0.43 25.01
C ILE A 169 -10.14 0.95 26.05
N THR A 170 -9.63 1.54 27.12
CA THR A 170 -10.48 1.99 28.24
C THR A 170 -11.08 3.38 27.97
N GLU A 171 -12.11 3.74 28.76
CA GLU A 171 -12.64 5.11 28.79
C GLU A 171 -11.53 6.14 29.13
N GLN A 172 -10.57 5.76 29.98
CA GLN A 172 -9.44 6.62 30.32
C GLN A 172 -8.50 6.83 29.12
N ASP A 173 -8.27 5.80 28.31
CA ASP A 173 -7.48 5.92 27.08
C ASP A 173 -8.13 6.90 26.10
N VAL A 174 -9.44 6.79 25.88
CA VAL A 174 -10.21 7.69 24.99
C VAL A 174 -10.10 9.14 25.47
N ARG A 175 -10.28 9.38 26.76
CA ARG A 175 -10.17 10.73 27.34
C ARG A 175 -8.74 11.29 27.26
N SER A 176 -7.75 10.45 27.56
CA SER A 176 -6.34 10.85 27.52
C SER A 176 -5.90 11.16 26.09
N PHE A 177 -6.35 10.36 25.12
CA PHE A 177 -6.08 10.60 23.72
C PHE A 177 -6.75 11.86 23.20
N ALA A 178 -8.01 12.13 23.57
CA ALA A 178 -8.68 13.38 23.20
C ALA A 178 -7.93 14.61 23.74
N ALA A 179 -7.41 14.55 24.96
CA ALA A 179 -6.60 15.61 25.55
C ALA A 179 -5.23 15.76 24.86
N LEU A 180 -4.58 14.64 24.52
CA LEU A 180 -3.25 14.63 23.88
C LEU A 180 -3.30 15.09 22.42
N SER A 181 -4.26 14.57 21.65
CA SER A 181 -4.40 14.83 20.21
C SER A 181 -5.14 16.14 19.90
N GLY A 182 -5.94 16.64 20.84
CA GLY A 182 -6.87 17.75 20.61
C GLY A 182 -8.15 17.34 19.88
N ASP A 183 -8.32 16.06 19.50
CA ASP A 183 -9.56 15.57 18.91
C ASP A 183 -10.63 15.35 20.00
N THR A 184 -11.40 16.41 20.26
CA THR A 184 -12.54 16.42 21.18
C THR A 184 -13.87 16.21 20.46
N ASN A 185 -13.91 15.51 19.33
CA ASN A 185 -15.16 15.22 18.64
C ASN A 185 -16.14 14.52 19.59
N ARG A 186 -17.37 15.03 19.66
CA ARG A 186 -18.43 14.55 20.56
C ARG A 186 -18.76 13.08 20.34
N LEU A 187 -18.54 12.55 19.14
CA LEU A 187 -18.74 11.13 18.83
C LEU A 187 -17.97 10.19 19.79
N HIS A 188 -16.83 10.62 20.31
CA HIS A 188 -15.98 9.82 21.20
C HIS A 188 -16.26 10.06 22.69
N LEU A 189 -16.89 11.20 23.04
CA LEU A 189 -16.90 11.71 24.42
C LEU A 189 -18.30 11.90 25.02
N ASP A 190 -19.33 12.02 24.18
CA ASP A 190 -20.69 12.39 24.58
C ASP A 190 -21.68 11.28 24.16
N GLU A 191 -22.20 10.56 25.16
CA GLU A 191 -23.11 9.43 24.97
C GLU A 191 -24.44 9.86 24.32
N GLU A 192 -25.01 10.97 24.76
CA GLU A 192 -26.29 11.47 24.24
C GLU A 192 -26.14 11.84 22.76
N TYR A 193 -25.06 12.53 22.42
CA TYR A 193 -24.75 12.84 21.02
C TYR A 193 -24.52 11.59 20.18
N ALA A 194 -23.69 10.65 20.67
CA ALA A 194 -23.31 9.46 19.93
C ALA A 194 -24.51 8.53 19.68
N SER A 195 -25.45 8.43 20.64
CA SER A 195 -26.69 7.67 20.50
C SER A 195 -27.58 8.13 19.33
N GLY A 196 -27.47 9.41 18.94
CA GLY A 196 -28.17 9.98 17.79
C GLY A 196 -27.47 9.77 16.45
N THR A 197 -26.28 9.16 16.43
CA THR A 197 -25.51 8.90 15.21
C THR A 197 -25.79 7.51 14.65
N ARG A 198 -25.27 7.21 13.45
CA ARG A 198 -25.36 5.87 12.84
C ARG A 198 -24.73 4.75 13.69
N PHE A 199 -23.87 5.10 14.64
CA PHE A 199 -23.18 4.14 15.51
C PHE A 199 -24.01 3.78 16.74
N GLY A 200 -24.96 4.62 17.15
CA GLY A 200 -25.86 4.37 18.28
C GLY A 200 -25.21 4.40 19.68
N GLN A 201 -23.89 4.54 19.75
CA GLN A 201 -23.10 4.66 20.98
C GLN A 201 -21.75 5.34 20.66
N ARG A 202 -21.00 5.69 21.71
CA ARG A 202 -19.63 6.22 21.55
C ARG A 202 -18.70 5.14 21.01
N ILE A 203 -17.78 5.55 20.15
CA ILE A 203 -16.74 4.69 19.58
C ILE A 203 -15.36 5.27 19.87
N VAL A 204 -14.34 4.43 19.84
CA VAL A 204 -12.94 4.83 20.02
C VAL A 204 -12.44 5.63 18.80
N HIS A 205 -11.54 6.60 18.99
CA HIS A 205 -10.85 7.26 17.87
C HIS A 205 -10.07 6.24 17.04
N GLY A 206 -10.26 6.22 15.71
CA GLY A 206 -9.52 5.30 14.84
C GLY A 206 -7.99 5.46 14.98
N THR A 207 -7.51 6.69 15.13
CA THR A 207 -6.09 7.00 15.34
C THR A 207 -5.55 6.56 16.70
N LEU A 208 -6.41 6.46 17.72
CA LEU A 208 -6.03 5.84 19.00
C LEU A 208 -5.84 4.34 18.80
N VAL A 209 -6.75 3.67 18.10
CA VAL A 209 -6.63 2.24 17.77
C VAL A 209 -5.38 1.98 16.92
N SER A 210 -5.11 2.80 15.89
CA SER A 210 -3.92 2.62 15.06
C SER A 210 -2.60 2.89 15.80
N SER A 211 -2.62 3.62 16.92
CA SER A 211 -1.41 3.86 17.72
C SER A 211 -0.80 2.56 18.29
N LEU A 212 -1.61 1.50 18.45
CA LEU A 212 -1.13 0.17 18.86
C LEU A 212 -0.15 -0.44 17.86
N ILE A 213 -0.22 -0.05 16.58
CA ILE A 213 0.74 -0.48 15.56
C ILE A 213 2.14 0.00 15.94
N SER A 214 2.28 1.25 16.39
CA SER A 214 3.57 1.77 16.84
C SER A 214 4.11 0.96 18.03
N ALA A 215 3.23 0.55 18.95
CA ALA A 215 3.62 -0.29 20.08
C ALA A 215 4.02 -1.70 19.64
N ALA A 216 3.32 -2.30 18.67
CA ALA A 216 3.69 -3.59 18.08
C ALA A 216 5.07 -3.51 17.40
N LEU A 217 5.29 -2.51 16.54
CA LEU A 217 6.56 -2.32 15.83
C LEU A 217 7.75 -2.10 16.77
N ALA A 218 7.54 -1.47 17.93
CA ALA A 218 8.59 -1.30 18.94
C ALA A 218 9.12 -2.64 19.52
N ARG A 219 8.45 -3.76 19.25
CA ARG A 219 8.87 -5.12 19.66
C ARG A 219 9.70 -5.84 18.61
N LEU A 220 9.89 -5.26 17.42
CA LEU A 220 10.81 -5.78 16.43
C LEU A 220 12.26 -5.74 16.95
N PRO A 221 13.14 -6.65 16.48
CA PRO A 221 14.56 -6.59 16.81
C PRO A 221 15.19 -5.27 16.37
N GLY A 222 16.07 -4.71 17.19
CA GLY A 222 16.85 -3.52 16.85
C GLY A 222 16.11 -2.20 17.07
N VAL A 223 16.66 -1.13 16.50
CA VAL A 223 16.10 0.21 16.59
C VAL A 223 15.19 0.43 15.39
N THR A 224 13.88 0.39 15.64
CA THR A 224 12.86 0.55 14.60
C THR A 224 12.47 2.02 14.44
N ILE A 225 12.70 2.55 13.23
CA ILE A 225 12.28 3.88 12.80
C ILE A 225 11.06 3.72 11.90
N TYR A 226 9.95 4.34 12.31
CA TYR A 226 8.68 4.31 11.59
C TYR A 226 8.69 5.38 10.48
N VAL A 227 8.90 4.97 9.23
CA VAL A 227 9.16 5.90 8.10
C VAL A 227 7.87 6.39 7.46
N SER A 228 6.95 5.47 7.16
CA SER A 228 5.64 5.80 6.59
C SER A 228 4.59 4.81 7.04
N GLN A 229 3.33 5.25 7.01
CA GLN A 229 2.16 4.45 7.38
C GLN A 229 0.97 4.85 6.52
N ASP A 230 0.28 3.84 6.00
CA ASP A 230 -0.97 3.97 5.26
C ASP A 230 -2.05 3.08 5.90
N LEU A 231 -3.27 3.61 6.07
CA LEU A 231 -4.33 2.97 6.87
C LEU A 231 -5.71 3.10 6.23
N SER A 232 -6.52 2.06 6.37
CA SER A 232 -7.96 2.04 6.12
C SER A 232 -8.70 1.60 7.39
N PHE A 233 -9.74 2.35 7.77
CA PHE A 233 -10.59 2.05 8.93
C PHE A 233 -11.82 1.25 8.46
N LEU A 234 -11.88 -0.03 8.78
CA LEU A 234 -12.88 -0.96 8.26
C LEU A 234 -14.13 -1.06 9.15
N ALA A 235 -13.95 -0.96 10.46
CA ALA A 235 -15.03 -1.06 11.45
C ALA A 235 -14.74 -0.18 12.67
N PRO A 236 -15.80 0.31 13.37
CA PRO A 236 -15.63 1.00 14.65
C PRO A 236 -15.17 0.03 15.74
N VAL A 237 -14.56 0.57 16.80
CA VAL A 237 -14.17 -0.17 18.00
C VAL A 237 -14.92 0.41 19.19
N ASP A 238 -15.49 -0.45 20.01
CA ASP A 238 -16.24 -0.04 21.19
C ASP A 238 -15.31 0.26 22.38
N ILE A 239 -15.75 1.16 23.26
CA ILE A 239 -14.99 1.47 24.49
C ILE A 239 -15.04 0.26 25.42
N GLY A 240 -13.88 -0.19 25.88
CA GLY A 240 -13.68 -1.39 26.70
C GLY A 240 -13.30 -2.63 25.88
N GLU A 241 -13.36 -2.55 24.55
CA GLU A 241 -13.00 -3.67 23.68
C GLU A 241 -11.48 -3.88 23.62
N SER A 242 -11.08 -5.16 23.59
CA SER A 242 -9.70 -5.58 23.34
C SER A 242 -9.44 -5.66 21.85
N VAL A 243 -8.38 -4.98 21.42
CA VAL A 243 -7.88 -4.98 20.04
C VAL A 243 -6.40 -5.33 20.02
N THR A 244 -5.96 -5.96 18.94
CA THR A 244 -4.58 -6.40 18.74
C THR A 244 -4.05 -5.91 17.41
N ALA A 245 -2.99 -5.10 17.45
CA ALA A 245 -2.20 -4.78 16.28
C ALA A 245 -1.28 -5.94 15.93
N VAL A 246 -1.26 -6.31 14.66
CA VAL A 246 -0.50 -7.41 14.08
C VAL A 246 0.38 -6.84 12.97
N CYS A 247 1.69 -6.93 13.16
CA CYS A 247 2.67 -6.44 12.21
C CYS A 247 3.53 -7.57 11.66
N GLU A 248 3.64 -7.70 10.33
CA GLU A 248 4.44 -8.75 9.69
C GLU A 248 5.35 -8.19 8.61
N ILE A 249 6.64 -8.55 8.65
CA ILE A 249 7.65 -8.15 7.67
C ILE A 249 7.39 -8.89 6.36
N VAL A 250 6.95 -8.16 5.34
CA VAL A 250 6.58 -8.73 4.04
C VAL A 250 7.77 -8.86 3.10
N LYS A 251 8.60 -7.82 3.03
CA LYS A 251 9.80 -7.81 2.17
C LYS A 251 10.80 -6.75 2.60
N GLU A 252 12.06 -6.98 2.27
CA GLU A 252 13.09 -5.96 2.33
C GLU A 252 13.03 -5.07 1.07
N VAL A 253 13.09 -3.75 1.27
CA VAL A 253 13.03 -2.73 0.21
C VAL A 253 14.41 -2.05 0.02
N GLY A 254 15.43 -2.56 0.73
CA GLY A 254 16.83 -2.14 0.66
C GLY A 254 17.19 -1.03 1.66
N ARG A 255 18.49 -0.85 1.91
CA ARG A 255 19.03 0.11 2.90
C ARG A 255 18.38 -0.05 4.29
N ASN A 256 18.26 -1.29 4.76
CA ASN A 256 17.62 -1.66 6.03
C ASN A 256 16.14 -1.25 6.13
N LYS A 257 15.47 -0.99 5.00
CA LYS A 257 14.04 -0.71 4.97
C LYS A 257 13.23 -1.96 4.70
N TYR A 258 12.10 -2.08 5.39
CA TYR A 258 11.20 -3.20 5.29
C TYR A 258 9.77 -2.71 5.07
N LEU A 259 9.04 -3.40 4.18
CA LEU A 259 7.60 -3.26 4.05
C LEU A 259 6.93 -4.19 5.06
N VAL A 260 5.95 -3.67 5.79
CA VAL A 260 5.29 -4.35 6.91
C VAL A 260 3.78 -4.24 6.74
N THR A 261 3.03 -5.33 6.89
CA THR A 261 1.57 -5.23 7.09
C THR A 261 1.29 -4.77 8.51
N THR A 262 0.25 -3.97 8.74
CA THR A 262 -0.03 -3.38 10.05
C THR A 262 -1.53 -3.42 10.34
N ASP A 263 -2.07 -4.62 10.48
CA ASP A 263 -3.49 -4.82 10.70
C ASP A 263 -3.84 -4.65 12.18
N VAL A 264 -5.07 -4.25 12.48
CA VAL A 264 -5.62 -4.33 13.84
C VAL A 264 -6.88 -5.17 13.80
N VAL A 265 -6.96 -6.15 14.69
CA VAL A 265 -8.10 -7.05 14.85
C VAL A 265 -8.78 -6.85 16.19
N ASP A 266 -10.09 -7.07 16.24
CA ASP A 266 -10.86 -7.10 17.48
C ASP A 266 -10.77 -8.46 18.19
N SER A 267 -11.49 -8.56 19.32
CA SER A 267 -11.55 -9.78 20.14
C SER A 267 -12.16 -11.00 19.42
N SER A 268 -12.92 -10.79 18.35
CA SER A 268 -13.48 -11.85 17.50
C SER A 268 -12.53 -12.29 16.39
N GLY A 269 -11.42 -11.58 16.19
CA GLY A 269 -10.50 -11.74 15.08
C GLY A 269 -10.94 -10.99 13.81
N THR A 270 -11.98 -10.16 13.89
CA THR A 270 -12.41 -9.33 12.76
C THR A 270 -11.44 -8.16 12.61
N ARG A 271 -11.01 -7.88 11.37
CA ARG A 271 -10.13 -6.76 11.08
C ARG A 271 -10.89 -5.44 11.18
N VAL A 272 -10.44 -4.57 12.08
CA VAL A 272 -11.01 -3.23 12.28
C VAL A 272 -10.16 -2.15 11.58
N ILE A 273 -8.86 -2.38 11.45
CA ILE A 273 -7.94 -1.53 10.68
C ILE A 273 -7.09 -2.41 9.77
N GLU A 274 -6.90 -1.92 8.56
CA GLU A 274 -6.01 -2.50 7.57
C GLU A 274 -4.92 -1.50 7.21
N GLY A 275 -3.67 -1.95 7.14
CA GLY A 275 -2.60 -1.01 6.83
C GLY A 275 -1.29 -1.65 6.40
N GLN A 276 -0.40 -0.77 5.98
CA GLN A 276 0.99 -1.10 5.67
C GLN A 276 1.91 0.03 6.10
N ALA A 277 3.14 -0.33 6.49
CA ALA A 277 4.19 0.57 6.89
C ALA A 277 5.47 0.33 6.10
N VAL A 278 6.27 1.38 5.95
CA VAL A 278 7.71 1.23 5.73
C VAL A 278 8.41 1.54 7.04
N VAL A 279 9.28 0.63 7.49
CA VAL A 279 10.14 0.81 8.66
C VAL A 279 11.60 0.70 8.24
N LEU A 280 12.47 1.45 8.91
CA LEU A 280 13.92 1.28 8.83
C LEU A 280 14.39 0.69 10.14
N ILE A 281 15.22 -0.36 10.09
CA ILE A 281 15.63 -1.07 11.30
C ILE A 281 17.14 -1.20 11.35
N ASP A 282 17.74 -0.53 12.33
CA ASP A 282 19.17 -0.55 12.56
C ASP A 282 19.54 -1.42 13.76
N ALA A 283 20.81 -1.84 13.81
CA ALA A 283 21.36 -2.49 14.99
C ALA A 283 21.29 -1.52 16.19
N PRO A 284 20.96 -2.01 17.39
CA PRO A 284 21.02 -1.16 18.57
C PRO A 284 22.47 -0.72 18.81
N PRO A 285 22.70 0.49 19.32
CA PRO A 285 24.04 0.90 19.76
C PRO A 285 24.58 -0.11 20.79
N GLU A 286 25.91 -0.31 20.83
CA GLU A 286 26.52 -1.13 21.89
C GLU A 286 26.18 -0.52 23.26
N GLU A 287 25.39 -1.22 24.07
CA GLU A 287 24.92 -0.71 25.35
C GLU A 287 26.08 -0.58 26.36
N ALA A 288 26.29 0.64 26.87
CA ALA A 288 26.71 0.79 28.26
C ALA A 288 25.48 0.48 29.14
N SER A 289 25.64 -0.40 30.12
CA SER A 289 24.59 -0.81 31.05
C SER A 289 23.89 0.39 31.71
N ILE A 290 22.56 0.49 31.57
CA ILE A 290 21.74 1.46 32.30
C ILE A 290 20.72 0.70 33.14
N GLU A 291 20.74 0.91 34.46
CA GLU A 291 19.68 0.48 35.38
C GLU A 291 18.43 1.33 35.11
N ILE A 292 17.31 0.68 34.77
CA ILE A 292 16.04 1.36 34.53
C ILE A 292 15.16 1.24 35.79
N GLU A 293 14.83 2.36 36.42
CA GLU A 293 13.77 2.42 37.43
C GLU A 293 12.39 2.37 36.75
N ALA A 294 11.53 1.47 37.22
CA ALA A 294 10.15 1.32 36.74
C ALA A 294 9.34 2.60 37.00
N ILE A 295 8.62 3.08 35.98
CA ILE A 295 7.68 4.19 36.11
C ILE A 295 6.43 3.64 36.79
N SER A 296 6.16 4.13 38.01
CA SER A 296 4.97 3.87 38.82
C SER A 296 3.73 4.59 38.32
#